data_AF-A0A0Q0WEI4-F1
#
_entry.id   AF-A0A0Q0WEI4-F1
#
_cell.length_a   1.000
_cell.length_b   1.000
_cell.length_c   1.000
_cell.angle_alpha   90.00
_cell.angle_beta   90.00
_cell.angle_gamma   90.00
#
_symmetry.space_group_name_H-M   'P 1'
#
loop_
_entity.id
_entity.type
_entity.pdbx_description
1 polymer ?
#
loop_
_entity_poly.entity_id
_entity_poly.type
_entity_poly.pdbx_seq_one_letter_code
_entity_poly.pdbx_strand_id
1 'polypeptide(L)'
;MMKNMIIPESPMDSSAAPIKTAWIKSGFALGPAGSFFKSARPLRIEIEGLRLLSPAQIRVLLQNRRSIEEVKMLIEEEANPSFIYRGKMRLDGVLFRLVDVDLRSSDFETVLRADLAGIRGVRDGIWSSEGAGDIVGRIEMKETRGGVVGGRGTLMIHQGTLQGRYTVHLDAPAEG
;
A
#
# COMPACT_ATOMS: atom_id res chain seq x y z
N MET A 1 -50.63 13.45 -19.89
CA MET A 1 -49.57 12.65 -20.54
C MET A 1 -48.24 13.32 -20.22
N MET A 2 -47.51 12.83 -19.22
CA MET A 2 -46.18 13.35 -18.84
C MET A 2 -45.13 12.34 -19.30
N LYS A 3 -44.12 12.85 -20.02
CA LYS A 3 -43.03 12.07 -20.61
C LYS A 3 -42.02 11.79 -19.51
N ASN A 4 -41.87 10.53 -19.10
CA ASN A 4 -40.85 10.13 -18.11
C ASN A 4 -39.48 10.40 -18.73
N MET A 5 -38.78 11.40 -18.19
CA MET A 5 -37.41 11.70 -18.55
C MET A 5 -36.52 10.73 -17.78
N ILE A 6 -36.09 9.67 -18.47
CA ILE A 6 -35.09 8.73 -17.94
C ILE A 6 -33.76 9.49 -17.92
N ILE A 7 -33.29 9.82 -16.72
CA ILE A 7 -31.93 10.30 -16.52
C ILE A 7 -31.04 9.08 -16.75
N PRO A 8 -30.15 9.07 -17.76
CA PRO A 8 -29.19 7.99 -17.90
C PRO A 8 -28.21 8.11 -16.74
N GLU A 9 -28.17 7.10 -15.87
CA GLU A 9 -27.06 6.91 -14.96
C GLU A 9 -25.81 6.69 -15.81
N SER A 10 -25.00 7.73 -15.96
CA SER A 10 -23.66 7.60 -16.48
C SER A 10 -22.92 6.60 -15.59
N PRO A 11 -22.28 5.55 -16.14
CA PRO A 11 -21.31 4.80 -15.36
C PRO A 11 -20.28 5.83 -14.90
N MET A 12 -20.13 5.96 -13.58
CA MET A 12 -19.02 6.70 -12.98
C MET A 12 -17.75 6.00 -13.46
N ASP A 13 -17.21 6.47 -14.59
CA ASP A 13 -15.94 6.03 -15.12
C ASP A 13 -14.89 6.22 -14.02
N SER A 14 -14.20 5.11 -13.76
CA SER A 14 -13.00 4.93 -12.94
C SER A 14 -12.57 6.17 -12.15
N SER A 15 -12.93 6.18 -10.88
CA SER A 15 -12.52 7.15 -9.87
C SER A 15 -11.05 7.53 -10.00
N ALA A 16 -10.76 8.70 -10.59
CA ALA A 16 -9.50 9.42 -10.50
C ALA A 16 -9.27 9.89 -9.06
N ALA A 17 -9.11 8.94 -8.14
CA ALA A 17 -8.88 9.22 -6.74
C ALA A 17 -7.44 9.72 -6.57
N PRO A 18 -7.19 10.64 -5.62
CA PRO A 18 -5.84 10.95 -5.17
C PRO A 18 -5.14 9.75 -4.48
N ILE A 19 -5.78 8.58 -4.51
CA ILE A 19 -5.36 7.32 -3.91
C ILE A 19 -5.20 6.32 -5.04
N LYS A 20 -4.00 5.77 -5.21
CA LYS A 20 -3.74 4.66 -6.12
C LYS A 20 -3.25 3.45 -5.34
N THR A 21 -3.66 2.27 -5.74
CA THR A 21 -2.98 1.04 -5.32
C THR A 21 -1.57 1.07 -5.91
N ALA A 22 -0.56 1.26 -5.06
CA ALA A 22 0.82 1.40 -5.50
C ALA A 22 1.51 0.05 -5.61
N TRP A 23 1.21 -0.88 -4.69
CA TRP A 23 1.90 -2.16 -4.63
C TRP A 23 1.08 -3.20 -3.85
N ILE A 24 0.84 -4.36 -4.45
CA ILE A 24 0.24 -5.52 -3.79
C ILE A 24 1.15 -6.72 -4.02
N LYS A 25 1.53 -7.41 -2.94
CA LYS A 25 2.34 -8.62 -3.01
C LYS A 25 1.86 -9.67 -2.02
N SER A 26 1.99 -10.92 -2.46
CA SER A 26 1.74 -12.11 -1.64
C SER A 26 3.03 -12.92 -1.52
N GLY A 27 3.06 -13.82 -0.55
CA GLY A 27 4.16 -14.76 -0.37
C GLY A 27 4.11 -15.43 1.00
N PHE A 28 5.28 -15.70 1.57
CA PHE A 28 5.39 -16.35 2.87
C PHE A 28 6.57 -15.82 3.69
N ALA A 29 6.43 -15.91 5.01
CA ALA A 29 7.46 -15.63 5.99
C ALA A 29 7.92 -16.94 6.66
N LEU A 30 9.21 -17.25 6.57
CA LEU A 30 9.86 -18.39 7.20
C LEU A 30 10.43 -17.99 8.57
N GLY A 31 9.95 -18.59 9.66
CA GLY A 31 10.45 -18.33 11.00
C GLY A 31 9.44 -18.62 12.12
N PRO A 32 9.73 -18.17 13.35
CA PRO A 32 10.86 -17.31 13.71
C PRO A 32 12.20 -18.06 13.74
N ALA A 33 13.30 -17.34 13.48
CA ALA A 33 14.66 -17.87 13.61
C ALA A 33 14.91 -18.41 15.02
N GLY A 34 15.52 -19.60 15.14
CA GLY A 34 15.71 -20.29 16.42
C GLY A 34 14.56 -21.22 16.83
N SER A 35 13.44 -21.24 16.10
CA SER A 35 12.40 -22.26 16.25
C SER A 35 12.83 -23.58 15.62
N PHE A 36 12.59 -24.70 16.33
CA PHE A 36 12.79 -26.06 15.81
C PHE A 36 11.87 -26.38 14.61
N PHE A 37 10.71 -25.72 14.53
CA PHE A 37 9.79 -25.82 13.40
C PHE A 37 9.72 -24.46 12.70
N LYS A 38 10.45 -24.33 11.58
CA LYS A 38 10.27 -23.18 10.67
C LYS A 38 9.02 -23.43 9.83
N SER A 39 7.88 -22.97 10.30
CA SER A 39 6.64 -22.99 9.51
C SER A 39 6.63 -21.83 8.50
N ALA A 40 6.30 -22.10 7.25
CA ALA A 40 5.99 -21.06 6.28
C ALA A 40 4.63 -20.43 6.63
N ARG A 41 4.63 -19.13 6.93
CA ARG A 41 3.44 -18.37 7.28
C ARG A 41 2.98 -17.53 6.09
N PRO A 42 1.73 -17.64 5.62
CA PRO A 42 1.23 -16.82 4.53
C PRO A 42 1.35 -15.33 4.84
N LEU A 43 1.79 -14.56 3.85
CA LEU A 43 2.03 -13.12 3.93
C LEU A 43 1.32 -12.41 2.78
N ARG A 44 0.67 -11.29 3.08
CA ARG A 44 0.14 -10.35 2.07
C ARG A 44 0.44 -8.91 2.48
N ILE A 45 0.93 -8.12 1.54
CA ILE A 45 1.23 -6.70 1.71
C ILE A 45 0.43 -5.90 0.69
N GLU A 46 -0.23 -4.85 1.14
CA GLU A 46 -0.93 -3.89 0.28
C GLU A 46 -0.50 -2.47 0.65
N ILE A 47 -0.06 -1.71 -0.34
CA ILE A 47 0.38 -0.32 -0.21
C ILE A 47 -0.44 0.56 -1.14
N GLU A 48 -0.98 1.62 -0.56
CA GLU A 48 -1.65 2.70 -1.25
C GLU A 48 -0.73 3.92 -1.30
N GLY A 49 -0.63 4.53 -2.47
CA GLY A 49 0.00 5.83 -2.66
C GLY A 49 -1.06 6.92 -2.62
N LEU A 50 -0.90 7.86 -1.70
CA LEU A 50 -1.68 9.08 -1.61
C LEU A 50 -0.91 10.20 -2.28
N ARG A 51 -1.45 10.74 -3.36
CA ARG A 51 -0.81 11.85 -4.04
C ARG A 51 -0.90 13.12 -3.19
N LEU A 52 0.24 13.77 -3.03
CA LEU A 52 0.31 15.07 -2.40
C LEU A 52 0.22 16.18 -3.44
N LEU A 53 -0.67 17.13 -3.16
CA LEU A 53 -0.75 18.40 -3.88
C LEU A 53 -0.40 19.50 -2.89
N SER A 54 0.62 20.28 -3.21
CA SER A 54 0.96 21.49 -2.46
C SER A 54 -0.15 22.53 -2.61
N PRO A 55 -0.32 23.45 -1.64
CA PRO A 55 -1.27 24.55 -1.77
C PRO A 55 -1.06 25.40 -3.04
N ALA A 56 0.18 25.53 -3.52
CA ALA A 56 0.49 26.24 -4.76
C ALA A 56 -0.04 25.49 -6.00
N GLN A 57 0.18 24.17 -6.08
CA GLN A 57 -0.36 23.33 -7.15
C GLN A 57 -1.90 23.38 -7.16
N ILE A 58 -2.55 23.29 -5.99
CA ILE A 58 -4.01 23.39 -5.89
C ILE A 58 -4.50 24.73 -6.46
N ARG A 59 -3.83 25.84 -6.13
CA ARG A 59 -4.19 27.16 -6.68
C ARG A 59 -4.04 27.20 -8.19
N VAL A 60 -2.96 26.65 -8.76
CA VAL A 60 -2.74 26.61 -10.21
C VAL A 60 -3.77 25.75 -10.93
N LEU A 61 -4.15 24.61 -10.34
CA LEU A 61 -5.19 23.73 -10.87
C LEU A 61 -6.57 24.40 -10.88
N LEU A 62 -6.89 25.16 -9.83
CA LEU A 62 -8.16 25.87 -9.71
C LEU A 62 -8.20 27.21 -10.46
N GLN A 63 -7.05 27.71 -10.93
CA GLN A 63 -6.97 28.89 -11.78
C GLN A 63 -7.51 28.58 -13.19
N ASN A 64 -8.15 29.58 -13.79
CA ASN A 64 -8.65 29.59 -15.18
C ASN A 64 -9.90 28.76 -15.49
N ARG A 65 -10.92 28.76 -14.62
CA ARG A 65 -12.26 28.14 -14.88
C ARG A 65 -12.18 26.77 -15.57
N ARG A 66 -11.19 25.96 -15.18
CA ARG A 66 -10.96 24.65 -15.77
C ARG A 66 -12.10 23.71 -15.42
N SER A 67 -12.40 22.77 -16.31
CA SER A 67 -13.31 21.68 -15.99
C SER A 67 -12.66 20.71 -15.00
N ILE A 68 -13.48 19.86 -14.36
CA ILE A 68 -12.98 18.83 -13.45
C ILE A 68 -12.11 17.82 -14.22
N GLU A 69 -12.47 17.53 -15.47
CA GLU A 69 -11.77 16.62 -16.36
C GLU A 69 -10.37 17.15 -16.71
N GLU A 70 -10.25 18.45 -17.00
CA GLU A 70 -8.95 19.10 -17.24
C GLU A 70 -8.07 19.08 -15.99
N VAL A 71 -8.64 19.31 -14.81
CA VAL A 71 -7.90 19.25 -13.55
C VAL A 71 -7.40 17.82 -13.28
N LYS A 72 -8.21 16.80 -13.54
CA LYS A 72 -7.80 15.39 -13.42
C LYS A 72 -6.64 15.06 -14.36
N MET A 73 -6.76 15.44 -15.63
CA MET A 73 -5.72 15.23 -16.64
C MET A 73 -4.39 15.87 -16.24
N LEU A 74 -4.40 17.11 -15.77
CA LEU A 74 -3.18 17.82 -15.34
C LEU A 74 -2.55 17.20 -14.08
N ILE A 75 -3.37 16.67 -13.19
CA ILE A 75 -2.87 15.86 -12.09
C ILE A 75 -2.18 14.64 -12.71
N GLU A 76 -2.86 13.83 -13.52
CA GLU A 76 -2.29 12.60 -14.09
C GLU A 76 -0.99 12.80 -14.89
N GLU A 77 -0.89 13.89 -15.65
CA GLU A 77 0.25 14.20 -16.55
C GLU A 77 1.48 14.82 -15.86
N GLU A 78 1.43 15.11 -14.55
CA GLU A 78 2.61 15.65 -13.85
C GLU A 78 3.78 14.67 -13.94
N ALA A 79 4.92 15.14 -14.41
CA ALA A 79 6.09 14.28 -14.62
C ALA A 79 6.66 13.71 -13.30
N ASN A 80 6.59 14.47 -12.20
CA ASN A 80 7.20 14.10 -10.91
C ASN A 80 6.22 14.28 -9.73
N PRO A 81 5.17 13.46 -9.65
CA PRO A 81 4.19 13.52 -8.57
C PRO A 81 4.80 13.10 -7.23
N SER A 82 4.43 13.83 -6.17
CA SER A 82 4.79 13.47 -4.79
C SER A 82 3.74 12.53 -4.20
N PHE A 83 4.18 11.49 -3.48
CA PHE A 83 3.31 10.53 -2.80
C PHE A 83 3.67 10.35 -1.33
N ILE A 84 2.66 10.18 -0.49
CA ILE A 84 2.79 9.52 0.82
C ILE A 84 2.28 8.10 0.68
N TYR A 85 3.03 7.14 1.20
CA TYR A 85 2.61 5.75 1.20
C TYR A 85 2.03 5.35 2.55
N ARG A 86 0.97 4.56 2.51
CA ARG A 86 0.42 3.85 3.67
C ARG A 86 0.10 2.44 3.25
N GLY A 87 0.12 1.51 4.19
CA GLY A 87 -0.18 0.13 3.85
C GLY A 87 -0.68 -0.72 5.00
N LYS A 88 -0.96 -1.96 4.67
CA LYS A 88 -1.31 -3.01 5.61
C LYS A 88 -0.59 -4.29 5.23
N MET A 89 -0.23 -5.06 6.25
CA MET A 89 0.40 -6.36 6.10
C MET A 89 -0.40 -7.39 6.88
N ARG A 90 -0.70 -8.53 6.27
CA ARG A 90 -1.33 -9.67 6.93
C ARG A 90 -0.33 -10.82 6.97
N LEU A 91 0.00 -11.29 8.17
CA LEU A 91 0.86 -12.45 8.41
C LEU A 91 0.06 -13.49 9.18
N ASP A 92 -0.15 -14.66 8.59
CA ASP A 92 -0.85 -15.78 9.24
C ASP A 92 -2.21 -15.38 9.86
N GLY A 93 -2.96 -14.56 9.14
CA GLY A 93 -4.25 -14.03 9.60
C GLY A 93 -4.18 -12.76 10.47
N VAL A 94 -3.02 -12.46 11.08
CA VAL A 94 -2.83 -11.26 11.92
C VAL A 94 -2.56 -10.04 11.05
N LEU A 95 -3.29 -8.95 11.31
CA LEU A 95 -3.20 -7.71 10.55
C LEU A 95 -2.32 -6.68 11.26
N PHE A 96 -1.42 -6.06 10.51
CA PHE A 96 -0.55 -4.97 10.92
C PHE A 96 -0.77 -3.78 10.00
N ARG A 97 -0.69 -2.57 10.55
CA ARG A 97 -0.60 -1.36 9.75
C ARG A 97 0.87 -1.12 9.40
N LEU A 98 1.14 -0.75 8.15
CA LEU A 98 2.46 -0.28 7.74
C LEU A 98 2.49 1.25 7.87
N VAL A 99 3.46 1.74 8.65
CA VAL A 99 3.71 3.17 8.86
C VAL A 99 5.15 3.50 8.44
N ASP A 100 5.41 4.78 8.20
CA ASP A 100 6.69 5.28 7.69
C ASP A 100 7.17 4.48 6.46
N VAL A 101 6.24 4.29 5.51
CA VAL A 101 6.45 3.46 4.33
C VAL A 101 7.38 4.17 3.33
N ASP A 102 8.57 3.64 3.18
CA ASP A 102 9.52 3.99 2.11
C ASP A 102 9.44 2.94 1.01
N LEU A 103 8.72 3.28 -0.07
CA LEU A 103 8.59 2.45 -1.26
C LEU A 103 9.31 3.14 -2.42
N ARG A 104 10.40 2.52 -2.88
CA ARG A 104 11.19 3.01 -4.02
C ARG A 104 11.17 1.98 -5.12
N SER A 105 10.81 2.42 -6.31
CA SER A 105 10.91 1.61 -7.52
C SER A 105 11.91 2.26 -8.47
N SER A 106 12.81 1.46 -8.99
CA SER A 106 13.74 1.80 -10.07
C SER A 106 13.57 0.81 -11.21
N ASP A 107 14.30 1.02 -12.31
CA ASP A 107 14.24 0.10 -13.45
C ASP A 107 14.75 -1.31 -13.11
N PHE A 108 15.60 -1.43 -12.09
CA PHE A 108 16.26 -2.68 -11.72
C PHE A 108 15.70 -3.32 -10.46
N GLU A 109 15.20 -2.52 -9.53
CA GLU A 109 14.76 -3.01 -8.23
C GLU A 109 13.62 -2.19 -7.63
N THR A 110 12.80 -2.89 -6.85
CA THR A 110 11.84 -2.31 -5.91
C THR A 110 12.29 -2.60 -4.49
N VAL A 111 12.36 -1.57 -3.66
CA VAL A 111 12.71 -1.66 -2.24
C VAL A 111 11.54 -1.15 -1.42
N LEU A 112 11.14 -1.93 -0.42
CA LEU A 112 10.15 -1.55 0.59
C LEU A 112 10.80 -1.58 1.96
N ARG A 113 10.63 -0.50 2.73
CA ARG A 113 10.88 -0.46 4.17
C ARG A 113 9.66 0.14 4.86
N ALA A 114 9.23 -0.47 5.95
CA ALA A 114 8.13 0.06 6.74
C ALA A 114 8.20 -0.44 8.18
N ASP A 115 7.72 0.38 9.09
CA ASP A 115 7.47 -0.02 10.47
C ASP A 115 6.07 -0.66 10.59
N LEU A 116 5.94 -1.63 11.49
CA LEU A 116 4.69 -2.32 11.76
C LEU A 116 4.06 -1.72 13.00
N ALA A 117 2.84 -1.20 12.87
CA ALA A 117 2.02 -0.81 14.01
C ALA A 117 0.99 -1.91 14.30
N GLY A 118 0.89 -2.30 15.57
CA GLY A 118 -0.12 -3.24 16.03
C GLY A 118 -1.50 -2.58 16.00
N ILE A 119 -2.52 -3.31 15.53
CA ILE A 119 -3.89 -2.80 15.52
C ILE A 119 -4.53 -3.17 16.85
N ARG A 120 -4.56 -2.23 17.81
CA ARG A 120 -5.35 -2.39 19.04
C ARG A 120 -6.79 -1.96 18.78
N GLY A 121 -7.75 -2.84 19.12
CA GLY A 121 -9.17 -2.51 19.12
C GLY A 121 -9.84 -2.57 17.74
N VAL A 122 -10.12 -3.77 17.24
CA VAL A 122 -11.12 -3.96 16.18
C VAL A 122 -12.48 -4.16 16.85
N ARG A 123 -13.18 -3.05 17.13
CA ARG A 123 -14.64 -3.05 17.09
C ARG A 123 -15.03 -2.13 15.93
N ASP A 124 -15.62 -2.74 14.91
CA ASP A 124 -16.39 -2.13 13.83
C ASP A 124 -15.80 -0.92 13.11
N GLY A 125 -15.16 -1.22 11.97
CA GLY A 125 -15.49 -0.57 10.71
C GLY A 125 -14.99 0.85 10.43
N ILE A 126 -14.47 1.58 11.42
CA ILE A 126 -13.99 2.95 11.20
C ILE A 126 -12.51 3.03 11.59
N TRP A 127 -11.66 3.04 10.56
CA TRP A 127 -10.23 3.32 10.73
C TRP A 127 -10.06 4.77 11.16
N SER A 128 -10.09 5.00 12.47
CA SER A 128 -9.75 6.29 13.03
C SER A 128 -8.27 6.57 12.68
N SER A 129 -8.01 7.70 12.04
CA SER A 129 -6.67 8.18 11.73
C SER A 129 -5.85 8.54 12.97
N GLU A 130 -6.47 8.51 14.15
CA GLU A 130 -5.86 8.86 15.42
C GLU A 130 -5.26 7.63 16.10
N GLY A 131 -3.93 7.58 16.09
CA GLY A 131 -3.13 6.54 16.74
C GLY A 131 -2.59 5.53 15.74
N ALA A 132 -1.39 5.79 15.22
CA ALA A 132 -0.51 4.67 14.91
C ALA A 132 -0.37 3.88 16.22
N GLY A 133 -0.91 2.66 16.27
CA GLY A 133 -0.68 1.78 17.41
C GLY A 133 0.83 1.57 17.61
N ASP A 134 1.22 1.10 18.79
CA ASP A 134 2.64 0.92 19.12
C ASP A 134 3.40 0.21 17.98
N ILE A 135 4.59 0.73 17.67
CA ILE A 135 5.47 0.09 16.69
C ILE A 135 5.90 -1.26 17.27
N VAL A 136 5.47 -2.33 16.62
CA VAL A 136 5.66 -3.72 17.04
C VAL A 136 6.69 -4.45 16.20
N GLY A 137 7.25 -3.83 15.16
CA GLY A 137 8.15 -4.49 14.25
C GLY A 137 8.60 -3.63 13.08
N ARG A 138 9.40 -4.24 12.21
CA ARG A 138 9.87 -3.66 10.94
C ARG A 138 9.90 -4.71 9.84
N ILE A 139 9.56 -4.29 8.62
CA ILE A 139 9.73 -5.08 7.41
C ILE A 139 10.68 -4.35 6.45
N GLU A 140 11.57 -5.12 5.83
CA GLU A 140 12.44 -4.67 4.76
C GLU A 140 12.47 -5.71 3.65
N MET A 141 12.18 -5.29 2.42
CA MET A 141 12.08 -6.14 1.24
C MET A 141 12.83 -5.54 0.07
N LYS A 142 13.41 -6.41 -0.75
CA LYS A 142 14.00 -6.06 -2.03
C LYS A 142 13.56 -7.06 -3.09
N GLU A 143 13.08 -6.53 -4.21
CA GLU A 143 12.68 -7.28 -5.40
C GLU A 143 13.50 -6.80 -6.60
N THR A 144 14.21 -7.71 -7.25
CA THR A 144 14.94 -7.41 -8.49
C THR A 144 14.01 -7.65 -9.67
N ARG A 145 13.90 -6.67 -10.56
CA ARG A 145 13.07 -6.76 -11.76
C ARG A 145 13.69 -7.73 -12.77
N GLY A 146 12.89 -8.62 -13.36
CA GLY A 146 13.34 -9.62 -14.34
C GLY A 146 14.03 -10.86 -13.73
N GLY A 147 14.00 -11.01 -12.40
CA GLY A 147 14.44 -12.23 -11.74
C GLY A 147 13.37 -13.34 -11.78
N VAL A 148 13.80 -14.60 -11.92
CA VAL A 148 12.94 -15.79 -11.80
C VAL A 148 12.40 -15.97 -10.38
N VAL A 149 13.05 -15.33 -9.40
CA VAL A 149 12.71 -15.40 -7.97
C VAL A 149 12.04 -14.08 -7.58
N GLY A 150 10.88 -14.17 -6.91
CA GLY A 150 10.20 -13.00 -6.35
C GLY A 150 11.01 -12.30 -5.26
N GLY A 151 10.47 -11.20 -4.73
CA GLY A 151 11.18 -10.38 -3.74
C GLY A 151 11.57 -11.14 -2.47
N ARG A 152 12.70 -10.77 -1.87
CA ARG A 152 13.18 -11.37 -0.61
C ARG A 152 13.47 -10.28 0.41
N GLY A 153 13.32 -10.62 1.69
CA GLY A 153 13.66 -9.68 2.75
C GLY A 153 13.55 -10.25 4.15
N THR A 154 13.40 -9.35 5.11
CA THR A 154 13.35 -9.66 6.54
C THR A 154 12.16 -8.99 7.18
N LEU A 155 11.51 -9.72 8.07
CA LEU A 155 10.47 -9.20 8.94
C LEU A 155 10.88 -9.46 10.40
N MET A 156 10.85 -8.43 11.21
CA MET A 156 11.12 -8.49 12.64
C MET A 156 9.88 -8.04 13.39
N ILE A 157 9.40 -8.88 14.31
CA ILE A 157 8.28 -8.58 15.19
C ILE A 157 8.79 -8.68 16.63
N HIS A 158 8.66 -7.59 17.38
CA HIS A 158 9.19 -7.45 18.73
C HIS A 158 8.24 -7.91 19.82
N GLN A 159 6.93 -7.96 19.54
CA GLN A 159 5.92 -8.31 20.54
C GLN A 159 4.71 -9.05 19.94
N GLY A 160 4.01 -9.80 20.78
CA GLY A 160 2.82 -10.58 20.42
C GLY A 160 3.13 -12.04 20.06
N THR A 161 2.10 -12.76 19.60
CA THR A 161 2.18 -14.21 19.30
C THR A 161 3.06 -14.56 18.10
N LEU A 162 3.32 -13.58 17.24
CA LEU A 162 4.19 -13.69 16.07
C LEU A 162 5.56 -13.07 16.32
N GLN A 163 5.97 -12.93 17.58
CA GLN A 163 7.28 -12.37 17.91
C GLN A 163 8.41 -13.22 17.31
N GLY A 164 9.39 -12.54 16.72
CA GLY A 164 10.63 -13.12 16.23
C GLY A 164 11.09 -12.54 14.91
N ARG A 165 12.12 -13.18 14.33
CA ARG A 165 12.74 -12.77 13.07
C ARG A 165 12.39 -13.77 11.98
N TYR A 166 11.89 -13.27 10.86
CA TYR A 166 11.44 -14.06 9.72
C TYR A 166 12.24 -13.68 8.48
N THR A 167 12.49 -14.67 7.62
CA THR A 167 12.90 -14.44 6.23
C THR A 167 11.64 -14.40 5.39
N VAL A 168 11.46 -13.34 4.62
CA VAL A 168 10.29 -13.16 3.77
C VAL A 168 10.64 -13.49 2.33
N HIS A 169 9.74 -14.21 1.67
CA HIS A 169 9.76 -14.50 0.24
C HIS A 169 8.43 -14.06 -0.35
N LEU A 170 8.48 -13.22 -1.37
CA LEU A 170 7.32 -12.81 -2.16
C LEU A 170 7.22 -13.68 -3.39
N ASP A 171 5.99 -13.88 -3.84
CA ASP A 171 5.71 -14.55 -5.09
C ASP A 171 6.25 -13.70 -6.24
N ALA A 172 6.69 -14.38 -7.31
CA ALA A 172 7.06 -13.70 -8.55
C ALA A 172 5.83 -12.93 -9.08
N PRO A 173 6.03 -11.76 -9.73
CA PRO A 173 4.95 -11.11 -10.44
C PRO A 173 4.37 -12.10 -11.46
N ALA A 174 3.05 -12.29 -11.45
CA ALA A 174 2.39 -13.10 -12.47
C ALA A 174 2.70 -12.48 -13.84
N GLU A 175 3.31 -13.25 -14.74
CA GLU A 175 3.37 -12.87 -16.15
C GLU A 175 1.93 -12.87 -16.67
N GLY A 176 1.43 -11.66 -16.98
CA GLY A 176 0.13 -11.44 -17.63
C GLY A 176 0.32 -11.25 -19.12
#